data_AF-A0A662BQS2-F1
#
_entry.id   AF-A0A662BQS2-F1
#
_cell.length_a   1.000
_cell.length_b   1.000
_cell.length_c   1.000
_cell.angle_alpha   90.00
_cell.angle_beta   90.00
_cell.angle_gamma   90.00
#
_symmetry.space_group_name_H-M   'P 1'
#
loop_
_entity.id
_entity.type
_entity.pdbx_description
1 polymer ?
#
loop_
_entity_poly.entity_id
_entity_poly.type
_entity_poly.pdbx_seq_one_letter_code
_entity_poly.pdbx_strand_id
1 'polypeptide(L)'
;MTDNKNMTHSLVPINLIPVMWEQVIPMLKPAIDKSNGETNEEITKLDLMNGITMLVVSNVGDKIIAVNTLAVISFRTGKKSLSIPMSGGEDIGDGIKGFMDFLTEIAKTQDCTAIRGMSIRKVDSKDAWVRTLNKYKTDDESKWRVIHNIIECPIDGINKQIIKGDE
;
A
#
# COMPACT_ATOMS: atom_id res chain seq x y z
N MET A 1 -24.03 4.95 -15.85
CA MET A 1 -23.89 4.30 -14.54
C MET A 1 -23.35 2.92 -14.81
N THR A 2 -22.02 2.81 -14.89
CA THR A 2 -21.33 1.55 -15.14
C THR A 2 -21.35 0.70 -13.89
N ASP A 3 -21.57 -0.60 -14.09
CA ASP A 3 -21.83 -1.60 -13.06
C ASP A 3 -20.89 -1.51 -11.86
N ASN A 4 -21.48 -1.56 -10.66
CA ASN A 4 -20.81 -2.02 -9.46
C ASN A 4 -20.25 -3.42 -9.75
N LYS A 5 -19.03 -3.50 -10.30
CA LYS A 5 -18.25 -4.73 -10.23
C LYS A 5 -18.23 -5.10 -8.76
N ASN A 6 -18.72 -6.31 -8.43
CA ASN A 6 -18.71 -6.89 -7.09
C ASN A 6 -17.26 -7.09 -6.63
N MET A 7 -16.60 -5.97 -6.34
CA MET A 7 -15.22 -5.94 -5.91
C MET A 7 -15.21 -6.31 -4.44
N THR A 8 -14.38 -7.29 -4.10
CA THR A 8 -14.19 -7.73 -2.72
C THR A 8 -12.77 -7.46 -2.29
N HIS A 9 -12.58 -7.15 -1.01
CA HIS A 9 -11.28 -6.94 -0.41
C HIS A 9 -11.11 -7.93 0.71
N SER A 10 -9.95 -8.59 0.77
CA SER A 10 -9.67 -9.58 1.81
C SER A 10 -8.22 -9.50 2.27
N LEU A 11 -8.03 -9.69 3.58
CA LEU A 11 -6.72 -9.96 4.15
C LEU A 11 -6.31 -11.37 3.77
N VAL A 12 -5.08 -11.52 3.32
CA VAL A 12 -4.49 -12.84 3.04
C VAL A 12 -3.87 -13.38 4.32
N PRO A 13 -4.32 -14.54 4.82
CA PRO A 13 -3.67 -15.23 5.93
C PRO A 13 -2.20 -15.50 5.66
N ILE A 14 -1.35 -15.34 6.67
CA ILE A 14 0.11 -15.48 6.57
C ILE A 14 0.53 -16.82 5.94
N ASN A 15 -0.14 -17.90 6.30
CA ASN A 15 0.13 -19.24 5.78
C ASN A 15 -0.19 -19.41 4.27
N LEU A 16 -0.97 -18.50 3.68
CA LEU A 16 -1.27 -18.50 2.25
C LEU A 16 -0.31 -17.62 1.43
N ILE A 17 0.52 -16.79 2.08
CA ILE A 17 1.48 -15.90 1.39
C ILE A 17 2.42 -16.67 0.46
N PRO A 18 3.05 -17.81 0.86
CA PRO A 18 3.95 -18.54 -0.03
C PRO A 18 3.26 -19.08 -1.29
N VAL A 19 1.98 -19.47 -1.17
CA VAL A 19 1.18 -20.04 -2.26
C VAL A 19 0.73 -18.96 -3.24
N MET A 20 0.39 -17.78 -2.74
CA MET A 20 -0.11 -16.67 -3.56
C MET A 20 1.02 -15.79 -4.13
N TRP A 21 2.26 -15.96 -3.66
CA TRP A 21 3.35 -15.04 -3.94
C TRP A 21 3.55 -14.78 -5.44
N GLU A 22 3.59 -15.84 -6.25
CA GLU A 22 3.78 -15.74 -7.71
C GLU A 22 2.69 -14.91 -8.42
N GLN A 23 1.48 -14.83 -7.85
CA GLN A 23 0.39 -14.01 -8.40
C GLN A 23 0.46 -12.55 -7.92
N VAL A 24 1.00 -12.33 -6.72
CA VAL A 24 1.03 -11.03 -6.03
C VAL A 24 2.25 -10.22 -6.42
N ILE A 25 3.42 -10.84 -6.52
CA ILE A 25 4.69 -10.14 -6.75
C ILE A 25 4.72 -9.34 -8.06
N PRO A 26 4.15 -9.81 -9.20
CA PRO A 26 4.15 -9.01 -10.42
C PRO A 26 3.39 -7.68 -10.27
N MET A 27 2.40 -7.64 -9.36
CA MET A 27 1.63 -6.42 -9.09
C MET A 27 2.36 -5.47 -8.14
N LEU A 28 3.10 -6.00 -7.14
CA LEU A 28 3.88 -5.19 -6.19
C LEU A 28 5.21 -4.70 -6.76
N LYS A 29 5.80 -5.42 -7.72
CA LYS A 29 7.11 -5.11 -8.30
C LYS A 29 7.27 -3.65 -8.74
N PRO A 30 6.31 -3.00 -9.43
CA PRO A 30 6.44 -1.58 -9.78
C PRO A 30 6.51 -0.62 -8.59
N ALA A 31 5.96 -0.99 -7.43
CA ALA A 31 6.10 -0.21 -6.20
C ALA A 31 7.46 -0.47 -5.53
N ILE A 32 7.89 -1.74 -5.50
CA ILE A 32 9.22 -2.15 -4.99
C ILE A 32 10.34 -1.45 -5.76
N ASP A 33 10.28 -1.49 -7.10
CA ASP A 33 11.30 -0.87 -7.98
C ASP A 33 11.39 0.66 -7.77
N LYS A 34 10.35 1.30 -7.22
CA LYS A 34 10.29 2.74 -6.94
C LYS A 34 10.57 3.09 -5.48
N SER A 35 10.87 2.11 -4.64
CA SER A 35 11.15 2.30 -3.22
C SER A 35 12.55 2.87 -2.92
N ASN A 36 13.33 3.26 -3.93
CA ASN A 36 14.70 3.76 -3.75
C ASN A 36 15.62 2.80 -2.95
N GLY A 37 15.38 1.49 -3.04
CA GLY A 37 16.16 0.49 -2.30
C GLY A 37 15.77 0.31 -0.83
N GLU A 38 14.67 0.93 -0.38
CA GLU A 38 14.12 0.74 0.97
C GLU A 38 13.61 -0.69 1.20
N THR A 39 13.28 -1.42 0.11
CA THR A 39 12.89 -2.83 0.16
C THR A 39 13.20 -3.56 -1.15
N ASN A 40 13.05 -4.88 -1.14
CA ASN A 40 13.13 -5.75 -2.32
C ASN A 40 12.07 -6.87 -2.22
N GLU A 41 12.02 -7.75 -3.22
CA GLU A 41 11.03 -8.84 -3.27
C GLU A 41 11.19 -9.82 -2.10
N GLU A 42 12.42 -10.23 -1.77
CA GLU A 42 12.67 -11.18 -0.68
C GLU A 42 12.26 -10.61 0.68
N ILE A 43 12.65 -9.37 0.98
CA ILE A 43 12.32 -8.67 2.23
C ILE A 43 10.81 -8.47 2.31
N THR A 44 10.17 -8.04 1.23
CA THR A 44 8.70 -7.86 1.19
C THR A 44 7.97 -9.18 1.50
N LYS A 45 8.41 -10.28 0.90
CA LYS A 45 7.84 -11.60 1.16
C LYS A 45 8.04 -12.02 2.62
N LEU A 46 9.25 -11.82 3.15
CA LEU A 46 9.61 -12.16 4.52
C LEU A 46 8.77 -11.37 5.54
N ASP A 47 8.59 -10.07 5.31
CA ASP A 47 7.78 -9.21 6.17
C ASP A 47 6.31 -9.66 6.22
N LEU A 48 5.76 -10.05 5.07
CA LEU A 48 4.41 -10.61 4.97
C LEU A 48 4.30 -11.97 5.69
N MET A 49 5.30 -12.84 5.51
CA MET A 49 5.33 -14.16 6.14
C MET A 49 5.55 -14.09 7.66
N ASN A 50 6.20 -13.04 8.15
CA ASN A 50 6.41 -12.80 9.58
C ASN A 50 5.31 -11.96 10.23
N GLY A 51 4.33 -11.49 9.45
CA GLY A 51 3.25 -10.64 9.94
C GLY A 51 3.68 -9.22 10.35
N ILE A 52 4.89 -8.79 9.92
CA ILE A 52 5.35 -7.41 10.06
C ILE A 52 4.47 -6.50 9.19
N THR A 53 4.12 -6.99 8.00
CA THR A 53 3.12 -6.38 7.14
C THR A 53 2.00 -7.37 6.83
N MET A 54 0.82 -6.86 6.51
CA MET A 54 -0.33 -7.64 6.07
C MET A 54 -0.52 -7.46 4.57
N LEU A 55 -0.97 -8.50 3.87
CA LEU A 55 -1.35 -8.42 2.46
C LEU A 55 -2.87 -8.30 2.33
N VAL A 56 -3.32 -7.34 1.54
CA VAL A 56 -4.71 -7.21 1.09
C VAL A 56 -4.78 -7.43 -0.41
N VAL A 57 -5.69 -8.30 -0.84
CA VAL A 57 -6.04 -8.49 -2.24
C VAL A 57 -7.40 -7.88 -2.53
N SER A 58 -7.54 -7.27 -3.69
CA SER A 58 -8.82 -6.81 -4.23
C SER A 58 -9.18 -7.66 -5.44
N ASN A 59 -10.36 -8.26 -5.42
CA ASN A 59 -10.81 -9.21 -6.44
C ASN A 59 -12.04 -8.71 -7.18
N VAL A 60 -12.14 -9.07 -8.46
CA VAL A 60 -13.38 -9.01 -9.23
C VAL A 60 -13.69 -10.43 -9.71
N GLY A 61 -14.70 -11.06 -9.10
CA GLY A 61 -14.85 -12.51 -9.19
C GLY A 61 -13.64 -13.22 -8.59
N ASP A 62 -13.06 -14.16 -9.33
CA ASP A 62 -11.89 -14.95 -8.90
C ASP A 62 -10.54 -14.33 -9.31
N LYS A 63 -10.55 -13.15 -9.96
CA LYS A 63 -9.34 -12.48 -10.43
C LYS A 63 -8.89 -11.43 -9.41
N ILE A 64 -7.65 -11.56 -8.93
CA ILE A 64 -6.96 -10.48 -8.22
C ILE A 64 -6.68 -9.35 -9.21
N ILE A 65 -7.16 -8.16 -8.91
CA ILE A 65 -6.95 -6.96 -9.73
C ILE A 65 -5.98 -5.97 -9.09
N ALA A 66 -5.88 -5.96 -7.76
CA ALA A 66 -5.00 -5.06 -7.03
C ALA A 66 -4.54 -5.68 -5.71
N VAL A 67 -3.38 -5.25 -5.25
CA VAL A 67 -2.75 -5.71 -4.02
C VAL A 67 -2.21 -4.52 -3.23
N ASN A 68 -2.30 -4.60 -1.92
CA ASN A 68 -1.79 -3.58 -1.01
C ASN A 68 -1.10 -4.26 0.17
N THR A 69 0.02 -3.72 0.61
CA THR A 69 0.58 -4.07 1.92
C THR A 69 0.08 -3.08 2.96
N LEU A 70 -0.12 -3.56 4.19
CA LEU A 70 -0.51 -2.75 5.33
C LEU A 70 0.44 -2.95 6.49
N ALA A 71 0.71 -1.90 7.25
CA ALA A 71 1.52 -1.97 8.46
C ALA A 71 0.94 -1.08 9.55
N VAL A 72 0.90 -1.56 10.80
CA VAL A 72 0.51 -0.71 11.94
C VAL A 72 1.75 0.02 12.44
N ILE A 73 1.77 1.35 12.28
CA ILE A 73 2.83 2.20 12.79
C ILE A 73 2.43 2.74 14.16
N SER A 74 3.24 2.44 15.17
CA SER A 74 3.08 2.99 16.53
C SER A 74 3.97 4.21 16.71
N PHE A 75 3.40 5.30 17.23
CA PHE A 75 4.13 6.52 17.56
C PHE A 75 4.50 6.55 19.04
N ARG A 76 5.56 7.30 19.39
CA ARG A 76 6.00 7.48 20.80
C ARG A 76 4.94 8.10 21.70
N THR A 77 3.94 8.77 21.13
CA THR A 77 2.78 9.33 21.85
C THR A 77 1.73 8.28 22.23
N GLY A 78 1.92 7.01 21.84
CA GLY A 78 0.94 5.94 22.01
C GLY A 78 -0.12 5.86 20.89
N LYS A 79 -0.17 6.85 19.99
CA LYS A 79 -1.05 6.80 18.82
C LYS A 79 -0.58 5.73 17.83
N LYS A 80 -1.52 5.12 17.12
CA LYS A 80 -1.25 4.21 15.99
C LYS A 80 -1.81 4.76 14.68
N SER A 81 -1.21 4.40 13.56
CA SER A 81 -1.79 4.59 12.22
C SER A 81 -1.64 3.35 11.37
N LEU A 82 -2.68 3.03 10.59
CA LEU A 82 -2.61 2.01 9.55
C LEU A 82 -1.92 2.62 8.32
N SER A 83 -0.72 2.15 8.02
CA SER A 83 0.05 2.56 6.85
C SER A 83 -0.24 1.63 5.67
N ILE A 84 -0.21 2.18 4.46
CA ILE A 84 -0.26 1.47 3.18
C ILE A 84 1.08 1.73 2.48
N PRO A 85 2.12 0.92 2.73
CA PRO A 85 3.45 1.18 2.18
C PRO A 85 3.52 0.96 0.67
N MET A 86 2.85 -0.08 0.18
CA MET A 86 2.86 -0.45 -1.24
C MET A 86 1.46 -0.75 -1.73
N SER A 87 1.18 -0.28 -2.94
CA SER A 87 -0.05 -0.56 -3.70
C SER A 87 0.33 -0.88 -5.14
N GLY A 88 -0.31 -1.91 -5.70
CA GLY A 88 -0.03 -2.40 -7.05
C GLY A 88 -1.26 -3.01 -7.72
N GLY A 89 -1.19 -3.19 -9.04
CA GLY A 89 -2.26 -3.74 -9.85
C GLY A 89 -2.98 -2.72 -10.73
N GLU A 90 -4.19 -3.09 -11.18
CA GLU A 90 -5.08 -2.30 -12.03
C GLU A 90 -5.79 -1.20 -11.22
N ASP A 91 -6.28 -0.16 -11.91
CA ASP A 91 -7.05 0.91 -11.27
C ASP A 91 -8.35 0.33 -10.67
N ILE A 92 -8.50 0.46 -9.36
CA ILE A 92 -9.69 0.01 -8.63
C ILE A 92 -10.90 0.91 -8.85
N GLY A 93 -10.74 2.07 -9.51
CA GLY A 93 -11.83 2.91 -10.01
C GLY A 93 -12.93 3.15 -8.97
N ASP A 94 -14.14 2.76 -9.31
CA ASP A 94 -15.34 2.88 -8.47
C ASP A 94 -15.27 2.03 -7.16
N GLY A 95 -14.41 1.01 -7.12
CA GLY A 95 -14.22 0.13 -5.95
C GLY A 95 -13.42 0.74 -4.80
N ILE A 96 -12.81 1.92 -5.00
CA ILE A 96 -12.03 2.61 -3.97
C ILE A 96 -12.84 2.94 -2.71
N LYS A 97 -14.15 3.22 -2.82
CA LYS A 97 -14.98 3.46 -1.63
C LYS A 97 -15.05 2.21 -0.76
N GLY A 98 -15.34 1.05 -1.36
CA GLY A 98 -15.36 -0.23 -0.66
C GLY A 98 -14.00 -0.57 -0.04
N PHE A 99 -12.91 -0.28 -0.76
CA PHE A 99 -11.56 -0.44 -0.23
C PHE A 99 -11.31 0.44 1.00
N MET A 100 -11.76 1.70 0.96
CA MET A 100 -11.58 2.63 2.07
C MET A 100 -12.43 2.27 3.30
N ASP A 101 -13.64 1.80 3.09
CA ASP A 101 -14.50 1.28 4.16
C ASP A 101 -13.82 0.06 4.81
N PHE A 102 -13.30 -0.86 4.00
CA PHE A 102 -12.53 -2.02 4.47
C PHE A 102 -11.28 -1.65 5.30
N LEU A 103 -10.45 -0.71 4.81
CA LEU A 103 -9.28 -0.24 5.54
C LEU A 103 -9.64 0.47 6.84
N THR A 104 -10.78 1.16 6.88
CA THR A 104 -11.28 1.85 8.08
C THR A 104 -11.62 0.85 9.18
N GLU A 105 -12.28 -0.26 8.84
CA GLU A 105 -12.58 -1.31 9.81
C GLU A 105 -11.32 -2.02 10.32
N ILE A 106 -10.33 -2.25 9.45
CA ILE A 106 -9.01 -2.74 9.88
C ILE A 106 -8.36 -1.74 10.85
N ALA A 107 -8.33 -0.46 10.48
CA ALA A 107 -7.73 0.59 11.30
C ALA A 107 -8.38 0.65 12.69
N LYS A 108 -9.72 0.61 12.77
CA LYS A 108 -10.46 0.58 14.05
C LYS A 108 -10.11 -0.66 14.87
N THR A 109 -10.08 -1.84 14.24
CA THR A 109 -9.72 -3.11 14.89
C THR A 109 -8.31 -3.08 15.49
N GLN A 110 -7.41 -2.31 14.89
CA GLN A 110 -6.01 -2.15 15.33
C GLN A 110 -5.78 -0.93 16.23
N ASP A 111 -6.84 -0.27 16.72
CA ASP A 111 -6.80 0.97 17.50
C ASP A 111 -6.03 2.11 16.81
N CYS A 112 -6.11 2.16 15.48
CA CYS A 112 -5.46 3.20 14.69
C CYS A 112 -6.31 4.48 14.66
N THR A 113 -5.62 5.61 14.81
CA THR A 113 -6.22 6.96 14.79
C THR A 113 -6.24 7.59 13.39
N ALA A 114 -5.57 6.97 12.42
CA ALA A 114 -5.49 7.44 11.05
C ALA A 114 -5.10 6.32 10.10
N ILE A 115 -5.45 6.47 8.83
CA ILE A 115 -4.88 5.71 7.71
C ILE A 115 -3.88 6.62 6.99
N ARG A 116 -2.72 6.08 6.62
CA ARG A 116 -1.66 6.78 5.90
C ARG A 116 -1.29 5.96 4.67
N GLY A 117 -1.09 6.63 3.53
CA GLY A 117 -0.51 6.03 2.34
C GLY A 117 0.69 6.84 1.90
N MET A 118 1.59 6.19 1.16
CA MET A 118 2.68 6.88 0.48
C MET A 118 2.31 7.08 -0.99
N SER A 119 2.54 8.29 -1.51
CA SER A 119 2.32 8.62 -2.90
C SER A 119 3.63 9.07 -3.53
N ILE A 120 4.10 8.30 -4.50
CA ILE A 120 5.28 8.59 -5.32
C ILE A 120 4.90 9.22 -6.67
N ARG A 121 3.64 9.09 -7.11
CA ARG A 121 3.17 9.64 -8.39
C ARG A 121 2.55 11.02 -8.19
N LYS A 122 3.10 12.02 -8.89
CA LYS A 122 2.50 13.35 -9.04
C LYS A 122 1.77 13.46 -10.38
N VAL A 123 0.64 14.16 -10.40
CA VAL A 123 -0.12 14.57 -11.60
C VAL A 123 -0.42 16.05 -11.45
N ASP A 124 0.02 16.88 -12.39
CA ASP A 124 -0.13 18.34 -12.36
C ASP A 124 0.32 18.97 -11.01
N SER A 125 1.49 18.55 -10.53
CA SER A 125 2.07 18.97 -9.24
C SER A 125 1.27 18.57 -7.98
N LYS A 126 0.25 17.71 -8.11
CA LYS A 126 -0.55 17.16 -6.99
C LYS A 126 -0.36 15.64 -6.88
N ASP A 127 -0.43 15.11 -5.66
CA ASP A 127 -0.34 13.67 -5.45
C ASP A 127 -1.54 12.95 -6.09
N ALA A 128 -1.25 11.99 -6.96
CA ALA A 128 -2.26 11.24 -7.72
C ALA A 128 -3.28 10.59 -6.76
N TRP A 129 -2.80 10.02 -5.67
CA TRP A 129 -3.63 9.43 -4.62
C TRP A 129 -4.52 10.46 -3.93
N VAL A 130 -3.98 11.61 -3.54
CA VAL A 130 -4.77 12.67 -2.87
C VAL A 130 -5.90 13.14 -3.79
N ARG A 131 -5.62 13.32 -5.09
CA ARG A 131 -6.64 13.67 -6.08
C ARG A 131 -7.70 12.57 -6.20
N THR A 132 -7.30 11.32 -6.37
CA THR A 132 -8.23 10.19 -6.51
C THR A 132 -9.09 10.07 -5.26
N LEU A 133 -8.48 9.98 -4.08
CA LEU A 133 -9.17 9.75 -2.81
C LEU A 133 -10.13 10.89 -2.43
N ASN A 134 -9.79 12.14 -2.76
CA ASN A 134 -10.69 13.28 -2.49
C ASN A 134 -11.90 13.35 -3.44
N LYS A 135 -11.91 12.66 -4.58
CA LYS A 135 -13.12 12.56 -5.42
C LYS A 135 -14.22 11.72 -4.78
N TYR A 136 -13.87 10.82 -3.86
CA TYR A 136 -14.80 9.85 -3.28
C TYR A 136 -15.32 10.25 -1.89
N LYS A 137 -14.95 11.42 -1.39
CA LYS A 137 -15.48 11.94 -0.12
C LYS A 137 -16.42 13.11 -0.38
N THR A 138 -17.64 12.98 0.14
CA THR A 138 -18.71 13.99 0.05
C THR A 138 -18.72 14.95 1.23
N ASP A 139 -18.13 14.57 2.38
CA ASP A 139 -18.23 15.34 3.64
C ASP A 139 -16.85 15.83 4.13
N ASP A 140 -16.81 17.06 4.64
CA ASP A 140 -15.60 17.90 4.82
C ASP A 140 -14.60 17.40 5.90
N GLU A 141 -15.06 16.63 6.88
CA GLU A 141 -14.29 16.37 8.12
C GLU A 141 -13.20 15.29 8.01
N SER A 142 -13.10 14.58 6.88
CA SER A 142 -12.12 13.49 6.73
C SER A 142 -11.38 13.49 5.39
N LYS A 143 -11.08 14.68 4.85
CA LYS A 143 -10.31 14.84 3.61
C LYS A 143 -8.90 14.28 3.73
N TRP A 144 -8.45 13.63 2.65
CA TRP A 144 -7.05 13.23 2.53
C TRP A 144 -6.18 14.45 2.31
N ARG A 145 -5.11 14.53 3.09
CA ARG A 145 -4.16 15.64 3.04
C ARG A 145 -2.74 15.12 3.11
N VAL A 146 -1.84 15.84 2.46
CA VAL A 146 -0.40 15.64 2.62
C VAL A 146 -0.03 16.09 4.03
N ILE A 147 0.60 15.20 4.79
CA ILE A 147 1.06 15.49 6.17
C ILE A 147 2.58 15.61 6.27
N HIS A 148 3.34 15.01 5.35
CA HIS A 148 4.80 15.06 5.32
C HIS A 148 5.30 15.08 3.87
N ASN A 149 6.41 15.77 3.64
CA ASN A 149 7.24 15.62 2.45
C ASN A 149 8.50 14.83 2.83
N ILE A 150 8.89 13.88 2.00
CA ILE A 150 10.15 13.14 2.19
C ILE A 150 11.27 13.95 1.52
N ILE A 151 12.36 14.16 2.25
CA ILE A 151 13.58 14.83 1.76
C ILE A 151 14.74 13.88 1.99
N GLU A 152 15.50 13.59 0.94
CA GLU A 152 16.67 12.71 0.98
C GLU A 152 17.96 13.54 0.80
N CYS A 153 19.01 13.20 1.56
CA CYS A 153 20.36 13.68 1.35
C CYS A 153 21.26 12.47 1.08
N PRO A 154 21.72 12.25 -0.17
CA PRO A 154 22.58 11.12 -0.47
C PRO A 154 23.93 11.26 0.23
N ILE A 155 24.44 10.16 0.79
CA ILE A 155 25.78 10.10 1.36
C ILE A 155 26.74 9.54 0.33
N ASP A 156 27.61 10.40 -0.21
CA ASP A 156 28.60 10.01 -1.21
C ASP A 156 29.56 8.93 -0.69
N GLY A 157 29.86 7.93 -1.52
CA GLY A 157 30.88 6.91 -1.25
C GLY A 157 30.38 5.57 -0.67
N ILE A 158 29.10 5.45 -0.29
CA ILE A 158 28.55 4.20 0.29
C ILE A 158 27.90 3.30 -0.79
N ASN A 159 27.44 3.85 -1.92
CA ASN A 159 26.62 3.13 -2.91
C ASN A 159 27.37 2.31 -3.98
N LYS A 160 28.69 2.06 -3.86
CA LYS A 160 29.45 1.33 -4.91
C LYS A 160 29.53 -0.20 -4.73
N GLN A 161 29.04 -0.78 -3.63
CA GLN A 161 29.30 -2.20 -3.32
C GLN A 161 28.09 -3.12 -3.23
N ILE A 162 26.85 -2.64 -3.40
CA ILE A 162 25.66 -3.50 -3.23
C ILE A 162 24.88 -3.65 -4.54
N ILE A 163 25.55 -3.72 -5.69
CA ILE A 163 24.96 -4.28 -6.92
C ILE A 163 26.06 -4.97 -7.74
N LYS A 164 26.55 -6.10 -7.23
CA LYS A 164 27.11 -7.18 -8.05
C LYS A 164 26.71 -8.49 -7.37
N GLY A 165 25.48 -8.93 -7.64
CA GLY A 165 25.16 -10.34 -7.59
C GLY A 165 25.80 -10.98 -8.83
N ASP A 166 26.56 -12.04 -8.59
CA ASP A 166 27.41 -12.73 -9.55
C ASP A 166 26.61 -13.30 -10.73
N GLU A 167 27.08 -13.01 -11.95
CA GLU A 167 27.04 -13.91 -13.11
C GLU A 167 28.47 -14.06 -13.64
#